data_AF-A0A1S9CS98-F1
#
_entry.id   AF-A0A1S9CS98-F1
#
_cell.length_a   1.000
_cell.length_b   1.000
_cell.length_c   1.000
_cell.angle_alpha   90.00
_cell.angle_beta   90.00
_cell.angle_gamma   90.00
#
_symmetry.space_group_name_H-M   'P 1'
#
loop_
_entity.id
_entity.type
_entity.pdbx_description
1 polymer ?
#
loop_
_entity_poly.entity_id
_entity_poly.type
_entity_poly.pdbx_seq_one_letter_code
_entity_poly.pdbx_strand_id
1 'polypeptide(L)'
;MEQFRAYLQKTRGASYPVHAHPIQQKAAYEKDMYFKMMCLVLEYNSEMNKEQTILLERLILGTNARHTIGEYIRQSYEIDNKLYKTFVEEVLIDEIKYAFIADVLVFTQISKLGDETIQFITELVECLKIDETQLVYLLKLAKAILEQDMEIYLDETTRFAPIEYTDVLCYLIQKGEVLATVEDDTVVFESDNLVSMDFSTYIKNGKCEFSNKKLVRFFGLYINLGDMQLSFTDVDQIEFVNCVFIGGEHNVVMAKCKNISIVDCVFKEYKTHVVYCQNRTGQVVIKDTKIRDFDFDGKTSQEVGVAIYGYNVEGLTIDNCQFNNISVRSNKEYGNSIISNCKASVTNSKFENCWHYHSNNTRDEGTSGSVLFSKLSENVNNTVVDSAKLEY
;
A
#
# COMPACT_ATOMS: atom_id res chain seq x y z
N MET A 1 35.36 12.31 -24.72
CA MET A 1 33.90 12.03 -24.80
C MET A 1 33.59 10.53 -24.78
N GLU A 2 34.23 9.70 -25.60
CA GLU A 2 34.02 8.23 -25.56
C GLU A 2 34.44 7.57 -24.24
N GLN A 3 35.60 7.94 -23.68
CA GLN A 3 36.04 7.40 -22.37
C GLN A 3 35.09 7.78 -21.22
N PHE A 4 34.47 8.97 -21.30
CA PHE A 4 33.48 9.42 -20.32
C PHE A 4 32.15 8.66 -20.49
N ARG A 5 31.68 8.45 -21.73
CA ARG A 5 30.52 7.60 -22.01
C ARG A 5 30.74 6.13 -21.61
N ALA A 6 31.93 5.58 -21.85
CA ALA A 6 32.30 4.24 -21.42
C ALA A 6 32.34 4.12 -19.90
N TYR A 7 32.86 5.13 -19.20
CA TYR A 7 32.82 5.21 -17.74
C TYR A 7 31.39 5.24 -17.21
N LEU A 8 30.53 6.13 -17.75
CA LEU A 8 29.11 6.21 -17.38
C LEU A 8 28.35 4.90 -17.66
N GLN A 9 28.68 4.20 -18.74
CA GLN A 9 28.09 2.90 -19.06
C GLN A 9 28.54 1.80 -18.09
N LYS A 10 29.79 1.85 -17.60
CA LYS A 10 30.33 0.86 -16.66
C LYS A 10 29.81 1.04 -15.24
N THR A 11 29.37 2.24 -14.86
CA THR A 11 28.85 2.52 -13.52
C THR A 11 27.32 2.54 -13.45
N ARG A 12 26.62 2.48 -14.59
CA ARG A 12 25.17 2.76 -14.72
C ARG A 12 24.25 1.81 -13.94
N GLY A 13 24.63 0.54 -13.80
CA GLY A 13 23.91 -0.44 -12.98
C GLY A 13 24.10 -0.17 -11.48
N ALA A 14 25.32 0.09 -11.04
CA ALA A 14 25.65 0.35 -9.64
C ALA A 14 25.24 1.75 -9.14
N SER A 15 25.09 2.73 -10.03
CA SER A 15 24.74 4.11 -9.63
C SER A 15 23.27 4.30 -9.25
N TYR A 16 22.38 3.37 -9.63
CA TYR A 16 20.93 3.48 -9.39
C TYR A 16 20.31 2.11 -9.08
N PRO A 17 20.66 1.46 -7.96
CA PRO A 17 20.04 0.18 -7.58
C PRO A 17 18.53 0.33 -7.32
N VAL A 18 17.75 -0.71 -7.62
CA VAL A 18 16.31 -0.77 -7.34
C VAL A 18 16.12 -1.30 -5.91
N HIS A 19 15.87 -0.39 -4.98
CA HIS A 19 15.66 -0.72 -3.56
C HIS A 19 14.19 -1.03 -3.26
N ALA A 20 13.92 -1.66 -2.12
CA ALA A 20 12.57 -1.97 -1.61
C ALA A 20 11.74 -2.93 -2.47
N HIS A 21 12.33 -3.57 -3.49
CA HIS A 21 11.64 -4.61 -4.24
C HIS A 21 11.20 -5.77 -3.30
N PRO A 22 10.01 -6.37 -3.47
CA PRO A 22 9.46 -7.39 -2.57
C PRO A 22 10.43 -8.55 -2.27
N ILE A 23 11.19 -8.99 -3.29
CA ILE A 23 12.19 -10.05 -3.15
C ILE A 23 13.32 -9.71 -2.15
N GLN A 24 13.56 -8.43 -1.85
CA GLN A 24 14.57 -7.99 -0.91
C GLN A 24 14.34 -8.54 0.51
N GLN A 25 13.07 -8.76 0.91
CA GLN A 25 12.73 -9.24 2.25
C GLN A 25 12.73 -10.77 2.37
N LYS A 26 12.91 -11.50 1.25
CA LYS A 26 12.93 -12.96 1.24
C LYS A 26 14.28 -13.53 1.67
N ALA A 27 14.31 -14.82 1.98
CA ALA A 27 15.53 -15.52 2.35
C ALA A 27 16.52 -15.55 1.18
N ALA A 28 17.81 -15.72 1.48
CA ALA A 28 18.87 -15.72 0.47
C ALA A 28 18.64 -16.76 -0.64
N TYR A 29 18.12 -17.94 -0.30
CA TYR A 29 17.84 -18.99 -1.28
C TYR A 29 16.71 -18.60 -2.25
N GLU A 30 15.69 -17.89 -1.76
CA GLU A 30 14.54 -17.43 -2.58
C GLU A 30 15.00 -16.35 -3.56
N LYS A 31 15.80 -15.40 -3.08
CA LYS A 31 16.46 -14.38 -3.92
C LYS A 31 17.30 -15.04 -5.01
N ASP A 32 18.11 -16.03 -4.64
CA ASP A 32 18.97 -16.71 -5.60
C ASP A 32 18.14 -17.44 -6.66
N MET A 33 17.06 -18.12 -6.28
CA MET A 33 16.18 -18.79 -7.25
C MET A 33 15.46 -17.79 -8.16
N TYR A 34 15.01 -16.66 -7.62
CA TYR A 34 14.37 -15.57 -8.35
C TYR A 34 15.26 -15.04 -9.48
N PHE A 35 16.51 -14.69 -9.15
CA PHE A 35 17.45 -14.15 -10.15
C PHE A 35 17.93 -15.20 -11.16
N LYS A 36 18.06 -16.48 -10.75
CA LYS A 36 18.32 -17.57 -11.69
C LYS A 36 17.20 -17.73 -12.70
N MET A 37 15.95 -17.75 -12.24
CA MET A 37 14.80 -17.90 -13.12
C MET A 37 14.62 -16.68 -14.02
N MET A 38 14.85 -15.47 -13.49
CA MET A 38 14.84 -14.25 -14.30
C MET A 38 15.87 -14.34 -15.44
N CYS A 39 17.10 -14.78 -15.15
CA CYS A 39 18.11 -15.01 -16.18
C CYS A 39 17.67 -16.09 -17.18
N LEU A 40 17.02 -17.18 -16.75
CA LEU A 40 16.51 -18.20 -17.66
C LEU A 40 15.46 -17.64 -18.62
N VAL A 41 14.49 -16.87 -18.11
CA VAL A 41 13.44 -16.25 -18.94
C VAL A 41 14.07 -15.33 -19.98
N LEU A 42 15.02 -14.50 -19.58
CA LEU A 42 15.63 -13.51 -20.45
C LEU A 42 16.64 -14.10 -21.45
N GLU A 43 17.28 -15.22 -21.12
CA GLU A 43 18.25 -15.94 -21.97
C GLU A 43 17.61 -17.10 -22.77
N TYR A 44 16.30 -17.34 -22.65
CA TYR A 44 15.65 -18.56 -23.15
C TYR A 44 15.87 -18.81 -24.66
N ASN A 45 15.85 -17.75 -25.47
CA ASN A 45 16.06 -17.84 -26.93
C ASN A 45 16.93 -16.72 -27.53
N SER A 46 17.51 -15.88 -26.68
CA SER A 46 18.36 -14.78 -27.11
C SER A 46 19.23 -14.32 -25.96
N GLU A 47 20.44 -13.87 -26.25
CA GLU A 47 21.28 -13.20 -25.25
C GLU A 47 20.60 -11.92 -24.75
N MET A 48 20.67 -11.67 -23.44
CA MET A 48 20.20 -10.43 -22.86
C MET A 48 20.89 -9.24 -23.49
N ASN A 49 20.10 -8.24 -23.88
CA ASN A 49 20.67 -7.00 -24.36
C ASN A 49 21.26 -6.18 -23.20
N LYS A 50 21.98 -5.11 -23.56
CA LYS A 50 22.70 -4.27 -22.59
C LYS A 50 21.75 -3.58 -21.61
N GLU A 51 20.60 -3.13 -22.08
CA GLU A 51 19.60 -2.42 -21.29
C GLU A 51 18.95 -3.35 -20.26
N GLN A 52 18.61 -4.59 -20.65
CA GLN A 52 18.14 -5.65 -19.77
C GLN A 52 19.21 -6.01 -18.73
N THR A 53 20.47 -6.18 -19.17
CA THR A 53 21.60 -6.46 -18.28
C THR A 53 21.74 -5.37 -17.21
N ILE A 54 21.70 -4.10 -17.61
CA ILE A 54 21.81 -2.97 -16.67
C ILE A 54 20.65 -2.95 -15.68
N LEU A 55 19.41 -3.17 -16.14
CA LEU A 55 18.26 -3.16 -15.24
C LEU A 55 18.30 -4.34 -14.25
N LEU A 56 18.71 -5.52 -14.70
CA LEU A 56 18.84 -6.69 -13.84
C LEU A 56 19.97 -6.52 -12.83
N GLU A 57 21.10 -5.91 -13.23
CA GLU A 57 22.16 -5.52 -12.29
C GLU A 57 21.65 -4.57 -11.20
N ARG A 58 20.79 -3.61 -11.55
CA ARG A 58 20.20 -2.69 -10.54
C ARG A 58 19.34 -3.43 -9.53
N LEU A 59 18.55 -4.40 -9.98
CA LEU A 59 17.68 -5.20 -9.12
C LEU A 59 18.49 -6.13 -8.21
N ILE A 60 19.51 -6.81 -8.75
CA ILE A 60 20.46 -7.64 -8.00
C ILE A 60 21.13 -6.83 -6.89
N LEU A 61 21.66 -5.65 -7.24
CA LEU A 61 22.35 -4.79 -6.27
C LEU A 61 21.39 -4.22 -5.22
N GLY A 62 20.21 -3.75 -5.63
CA GLY A 62 19.28 -3.10 -4.72
C GLY A 62 18.61 -4.05 -3.73
N THR A 63 18.49 -5.33 -4.08
CA THR A 63 17.94 -6.40 -3.22
C THR A 63 18.98 -7.10 -2.33
N ASN A 64 20.25 -6.69 -2.46
CA ASN A 64 21.41 -7.32 -1.82
C ASN A 64 21.51 -8.81 -2.13
N ALA A 65 21.33 -9.18 -3.40
CA ALA A 65 21.51 -10.55 -3.84
C ALA A 65 22.99 -10.97 -3.75
N ARG A 66 23.24 -12.27 -3.59
CA ARG A 66 24.58 -12.78 -3.26
C ARG A 66 25.53 -12.75 -4.45
N HIS A 67 25.01 -12.98 -5.63
CA HIS A 67 25.80 -13.24 -6.83
C HIS A 67 25.77 -12.07 -7.81
N THR A 68 26.79 -12.02 -8.64
CA THR A 68 26.84 -11.12 -9.80
C THR A 68 25.89 -11.60 -10.89
N ILE A 69 25.52 -10.72 -11.81
CA ILE A 69 24.68 -11.08 -12.98
C ILE A 69 25.30 -12.22 -13.79
N GLY A 70 26.61 -12.21 -14.04
CA GLY A 70 27.29 -13.27 -14.79
C GLY A 70 27.26 -14.63 -14.08
N GLU A 71 27.29 -14.64 -12.75
CA GLU A 71 27.11 -15.86 -11.96
C GLU A 71 25.67 -16.36 -12.00
N TYR A 72 24.66 -15.48 -12.01
CA TYR A 72 23.25 -15.87 -12.15
C TYR A 72 22.95 -16.40 -13.55
N ILE A 73 23.49 -15.79 -14.60
CA ILE A 73 23.42 -16.32 -15.98
C ILE A 73 24.03 -17.72 -16.05
N ARG A 74 25.22 -17.92 -15.48
CA ARG A 74 25.81 -19.27 -15.48
C ARG A 74 24.93 -20.28 -14.74
N GLN A 75 24.35 -19.87 -13.62
CA GLN A 75 23.49 -20.73 -12.79
C GLN A 75 22.11 -20.99 -13.44
N SER A 76 21.64 -20.17 -14.37
CA SER A 76 20.36 -20.41 -15.06
C SER A 76 20.43 -21.61 -16.00
N TYR A 77 21.59 -21.90 -16.59
CA TYR A 77 21.81 -23.11 -17.40
C TYR A 77 21.79 -24.42 -16.61
N GLU A 78 21.83 -24.35 -15.27
CA GLU A 78 21.76 -25.51 -14.38
C GLU A 78 20.32 -25.79 -13.92
N ILE A 79 19.34 -24.96 -14.31
CA ILE A 79 17.94 -25.15 -13.94
C ILE A 79 17.38 -26.38 -14.66
N ASP A 80 16.91 -27.34 -13.86
CA ASP A 80 16.18 -28.50 -14.33
C ASP A 80 14.69 -28.42 -13.93
N ASN A 81 13.90 -29.41 -14.36
CA ASN A 81 12.47 -29.47 -14.05
C ASN A 81 12.18 -29.48 -12.54
N LYS A 82 13.11 -30.00 -11.72
CA LYS A 82 12.93 -30.05 -10.27
C LYS A 82 13.10 -28.66 -9.67
N LEU A 83 14.14 -27.94 -10.07
CA LEU A 83 14.39 -26.56 -9.65
C LEU A 83 13.28 -25.62 -10.12
N TYR A 84 12.80 -25.78 -11.35
CA TYR A 84 11.65 -25.04 -11.87
C TYR A 84 10.39 -25.28 -11.01
N LYS A 85 10.09 -26.54 -10.70
CA LYS A 85 8.95 -26.89 -9.85
C LYS A 85 9.05 -26.26 -8.46
N THR A 86 10.23 -26.37 -7.82
CA THR A 86 10.49 -25.72 -6.53
C THR A 86 10.32 -24.21 -6.61
N PHE A 87 10.76 -23.57 -7.70
CA PHE A 87 10.58 -22.13 -7.86
C PHE A 87 9.10 -21.73 -7.90
N VAL A 88 8.29 -22.41 -8.72
CA VAL A 88 6.86 -22.14 -8.87
C VAL A 88 6.08 -22.45 -7.58
N GLU A 89 6.39 -23.56 -6.92
CA GLU A 89 5.62 -24.03 -5.76
C GLU A 89 6.07 -23.44 -4.42
N GLU A 90 7.34 -23.04 -4.29
CA GLU A 90 7.93 -22.64 -3.00
C GLU A 90 8.40 -21.17 -2.96
N VAL A 91 8.80 -20.59 -4.09
CA VAL A 91 9.34 -19.21 -4.13
C VAL A 91 8.30 -18.21 -4.61
N LEU A 92 7.53 -18.57 -5.64
CA LEU A 92 6.47 -17.73 -6.21
C LEU A 92 5.13 -17.92 -5.48
N ILE A 93 5.17 -17.95 -4.15
CA ILE A 93 3.96 -17.96 -3.31
C ILE A 93 3.53 -16.50 -3.04
N ASP A 94 2.22 -16.29 -2.87
CA ASP A 94 1.60 -15.00 -2.51
C ASP A 94 1.93 -13.85 -3.49
N GLU A 95 2.32 -12.68 -2.97
CA GLU A 95 2.61 -11.44 -3.70
C GLU A 95 3.83 -11.52 -4.65
N ILE A 96 4.77 -12.45 -4.40
CA ILE A 96 6.02 -12.53 -5.17
C ILE A 96 5.78 -12.97 -6.61
N LYS A 97 4.79 -13.82 -6.88
CA LYS A 97 4.47 -14.27 -8.26
C LYS A 97 4.11 -13.08 -9.16
N TYR A 98 3.40 -12.10 -8.61
CA TYR A 98 2.99 -10.93 -9.36
C TYR A 98 4.17 -9.97 -9.59
N ALA A 99 5.03 -9.78 -8.59
CA ALA A 99 6.26 -9.00 -8.74
C ALA A 99 7.18 -9.62 -9.80
N PHE A 100 7.33 -10.94 -9.79
CA PHE A 100 8.10 -11.68 -10.78
C PHE A 100 7.56 -11.50 -12.20
N ILE A 101 6.24 -11.63 -12.40
CA ILE A 101 5.66 -11.43 -13.73
C ILE A 101 5.73 -9.95 -14.15
N ALA A 102 5.52 -8.99 -13.25
CA ALA A 102 5.72 -7.58 -13.56
C ALA A 102 7.16 -7.29 -14.01
N ASP A 103 8.16 -7.83 -13.32
CA ASP A 103 9.56 -7.74 -13.72
C ASP A 103 9.76 -8.31 -15.12
N VAL A 104 9.32 -9.55 -15.36
CA VAL A 104 9.41 -10.20 -16.67
C VAL A 104 8.78 -9.31 -17.75
N LEU A 105 7.59 -8.75 -17.51
CA LEU A 105 6.93 -7.85 -18.46
C LEU A 105 7.75 -6.57 -18.70
N VAL A 106 8.32 -5.95 -17.67
CA VAL A 106 9.21 -4.78 -17.83
C VAL A 106 10.43 -5.14 -18.68
N PHE A 107 11.15 -6.21 -18.33
CA PHE A 107 12.36 -6.63 -19.05
C PHE A 107 12.07 -7.00 -20.51
N THR A 108 10.92 -7.60 -20.77
CA THR A 108 10.55 -8.10 -22.10
C THR A 108 10.08 -6.99 -23.04
N GLN A 109 9.62 -5.85 -22.53
CA GLN A 109 9.31 -4.69 -23.36
C GLN A 109 10.55 -3.86 -23.75
N ILE A 110 11.66 -4.00 -23.02
CA ILE A 110 12.93 -3.31 -23.34
C ILE A 110 13.53 -3.83 -24.66
N SER A 111 13.21 -5.06 -25.06
CA SER A 111 13.72 -5.71 -26.26
C SER A 111 12.59 -6.32 -27.08
N LYS A 112 12.73 -6.41 -28.40
CA LYS A 112 11.78 -7.21 -29.17
C LYS A 112 12.01 -8.69 -28.87
N LEU A 113 11.04 -9.33 -28.22
CA LEU A 113 11.07 -10.77 -27.98
C LEU A 113 10.83 -11.57 -29.27
N GLY A 114 11.38 -12.79 -29.30
CA GLY A 114 10.96 -13.85 -30.21
C GLY A 114 9.70 -14.56 -29.71
N ASP A 115 8.95 -15.16 -30.64
CA ASP A 115 7.67 -15.83 -30.36
C ASP A 115 7.80 -16.95 -29.30
N GLU A 116 8.93 -17.66 -29.27
CA GLU A 116 9.19 -18.74 -28.30
C GLU A 116 9.35 -18.21 -26.86
N THR A 117 9.92 -17.02 -26.66
CA THR A 117 10.01 -16.41 -25.33
C THR A 117 8.63 -15.95 -24.86
N ILE A 118 7.80 -15.42 -25.76
CA ILE A 118 6.41 -15.05 -25.44
C ILE A 118 5.62 -16.30 -25.04
N GLN A 119 5.79 -17.40 -25.77
CA GLN A 119 5.16 -18.68 -25.43
C GLN A 119 5.61 -19.15 -24.03
N PHE A 120 6.91 -19.14 -23.74
CA PHE A 120 7.43 -19.54 -22.43
C PHE A 120 6.87 -18.70 -21.27
N ILE A 121 6.78 -17.37 -21.46
CA ILE A 121 6.17 -16.47 -20.47
C ILE A 121 4.70 -16.79 -20.27
N THR A 122 3.96 -17.09 -21.34
CA THR A 122 2.54 -17.47 -21.26
C THR A 122 2.36 -18.75 -20.46
N GLU A 123 3.17 -19.78 -20.73
CA GLU A 123 3.16 -21.04 -19.99
C GLU A 123 3.49 -20.82 -18.49
N LEU A 124 4.41 -19.88 -18.19
CA LEU A 124 4.75 -19.51 -16.82
C LEU A 124 3.59 -18.79 -16.10
N VAL A 125 2.94 -17.84 -16.76
CA VAL A 125 1.75 -17.13 -16.24
C VAL A 125 0.63 -18.11 -15.91
N GLU A 126 0.38 -19.08 -16.80
CA GLU A 126 -0.60 -20.15 -16.58
C GLU A 126 -0.21 -21.04 -15.38
N CYS A 127 1.07 -21.43 -15.27
CA CYS A 127 1.56 -22.21 -14.13
C CYS A 127 1.35 -21.49 -12.79
N LEU A 128 1.46 -20.16 -12.78
CA LEU A 128 1.25 -19.31 -11.61
C LEU A 128 -0.21 -18.99 -11.32
N LYS A 129 -1.14 -19.50 -12.16
CA LYS A 129 -2.58 -19.28 -12.05
C LYS A 129 -2.97 -17.80 -12.04
N ILE A 130 -2.23 -17.00 -12.80
CA ILE A 130 -2.53 -15.59 -13.01
C ILE A 130 -3.60 -15.50 -14.09
N ASP A 131 -4.77 -14.95 -13.75
CA ASP A 131 -5.88 -14.82 -14.68
C ASP A 131 -5.72 -13.62 -15.64
N GLU A 132 -6.61 -13.51 -16.62
CA GLU A 132 -6.59 -12.45 -17.63
C GLU A 132 -6.69 -11.05 -17.00
N THR A 133 -7.50 -10.88 -15.95
CA THR A 133 -7.69 -9.58 -15.30
C THR A 133 -6.40 -9.15 -14.60
N GLN A 134 -5.78 -10.08 -13.87
CA GLN A 134 -4.50 -9.88 -13.22
C GLN A 134 -3.38 -9.61 -14.22
N LEU A 135 -3.32 -10.36 -15.33
CA LEU A 135 -2.32 -10.15 -16.37
C LEU A 135 -2.46 -8.77 -17.04
N VAL A 136 -3.69 -8.35 -17.35
CA VAL A 136 -3.97 -7.01 -17.90
C VAL A 136 -3.51 -5.92 -16.92
N TYR A 137 -3.77 -6.09 -15.62
CA TYR A 137 -3.28 -5.19 -14.58
C TYR A 137 -1.75 -5.09 -14.58
N LEU A 138 -1.03 -6.23 -14.57
CA LEU A 138 0.44 -6.25 -14.56
C LEU A 138 1.03 -5.62 -15.84
N LEU A 139 0.40 -5.81 -16.99
CA LEU A 139 0.81 -5.17 -18.25
C LEU A 139 0.73 -3.64 -18.15
N LYS A 140 -0.31 -3.12 -17.50
CA LYS A 140 -0.44 -1.67 -17.29
C LYS A 140 0.57 -1.13 -16.28
N LEU A 141 0.87 -1.88 -15.21
CA LEU A 141 1.95 -1.51 -14.30
C LEU A 141 3.32 -1.48 -15.01
N ALA A 142 3.62 -2.51 -15.80
CA ALA A 142 4.86 -2.58 -16.58
C ALA A 142 4.96 -1.39 -17.55
N LYS A 143 3.85 -1.02 -18.20
CA LYS A 143 3.78 0.18 -19.04
C LYS A 143 4.07 1.45 -18.24
N ALA A 144 3.42 1.64 -17.10
CA ALA A 144 3.63 2.81 -16.24
C ALA A 144 5.10 2.92 -15.80
N ILE A 145 5.72 1.80 -15.41
CA ILE A 145 7.15 1.70 -15.07
C ILE A 145 8.04 2.16 -16.23
N LEU A 146 7.78 1.66 -17.44
CA LEU A 146 8.59 1.97 -18.62
C LEU A 146 8.41 3.43 -19.07
N GLU A 147 7.21 3.98 -18.93
CA GLU A 147 6.91 5.39 -19.22
C GLU A 147 7.35 6.34 -18.10
N GLN A 148 7.75 5.79 -16.94
CA GLN A 148 8.01 6.54 -15.70
C GLN A 148 6.81 7.42 -15.31
N ASP A 149 5.61 6.89 -15.54
CA ASP A 149 4.34 7.58 -15.30
C ASP A 149 3.71 7.09 -14.00
N MET A 150 3.90 7.89 -12.95
CA MET A 150 3.35 7.58 -11.63
C MET A 150 1.83 7.74 -11.58
N GLU A 151 1.23 8.60 -12.40
CA GLU A 151 -0.22 8.80 -12.42
C GLU A 151 -0.91 7.54 -12.95
N ILE A 152 -0.41 6.96 -14.06
CA ILE A 152 -0.92 5.68 -14.59
C ILE A 152 -0.75 4.56 -13.56
N TYR A 153 0.41 4.50 -12.88
CA TYR A 153 0.65 3.49 -11.85
C TYR A 153 -0.39 3.58 -10.71
N LEU A 154 -0.64 4.80 -10.22
CA LEU A 154 -1.60 5.04 -9.14
C LEU A 154 -3.04 4.81 -9.57
N ASP A 155 -3.43 5.24 -10.78
CA ASP A 155 -4.78 5.02 -11.30
C ASP A 155 -5.09 3.51 -11.41
N GLU A 156 -4.11 2.70 -11.81
CA GLU A 156 -4.32 1.26 -11.98
C GLU A 156 -4.29 0.50 -10.65
N THR A 157 -3.38 0.87 -9.73
CA THR A 157 -3.33 0.29 -8.38
C THR A 157 -4.57 0.65 -7.54
N THR A 158 -5.14 1.83 -7.70
CA THR A 158 -6.34 2.25 -6.95
C THR A 158 -7.65 1.72 -7.51
N ARG A 159 -7.73 1.48 -8.83
CA ARG A 159 -8.98 1.04 -9.50
C ARG A 159 -9.10 -0.48 -9.67
N PHE A 160 -8.00 -1.19 -9.91
CA PHE A 160 -8.02 -2.57 -10.41
C PHE A 160 -7.05 -3.52 -9.69
N ALA A 161 -6.48 -3.14 -8.54
CA ALA A 161 -5.58 -4.05 -7.82
C ALA A 161 -6.28 -5.40 -7.53
N PRO A 162 -5.66 -6.54 -7.91
CA PRO A 162 -6.12 -7.84 -7.44
C PRO A 162 -6.01 -7.92 -5.90
N ILE A 163 -6.71 -8.90 -5.31
CA ILE A 163 -6.79 -9.12 -3.85
C ILE A 163 -5.39 -9.18 -3.18
N GLU A 164 -4.36 -9.54 -3.94
CA GLU A 164 -2.95 -9.56 -3.54
C GLU A 164 -2.19 -8.47 -4.32
N TYR A 165 -1.75 -7.43 -3.60
CA TYR A 165 -1.05 -6.26 -4.15
C TYR A 165 0.35 -6.61 -4.66
N THR A 166 0.83 -5.87 -5.67
CA THR A 166 2.17 -6.02 -6.25
C THR A 166 2.94 -4.72 -6.09
N ASP A 167 3.80 -4.65 -5.06
CA ASP A 167 4.63 -3.47 -4.82
C ASP A 167 5.85 -3.44 -5.75
N VAL A 168 5.64 -3.03 -7.00
CA VAL A 168 6.71 -2.77 -7.98
C VAL A 168 6.96 -1.27 -8.18
N LEU A 169 6.51 -0.45 -7.23
CA LEU A 169 6.74 0.99 -7.24
C LEU A 169 8.22 1.34 -7.20
N CYS A 170 9.06 0.46 -6.63
CA CYS A 170 10.51 0.61 -6.59
C CYS A 170 11.18 0.96 -7.93
N TYR A 171 10.54 0.69 -9.07
CA TYR A 171 11.03 1.10 -10.40
C TYR A 171 10.75 2.56 -10.80
N LEU A 172 9.76 3.20 -10.18
CA LEU A 172 9.28 4.54 -10.53
C LEU A 172 9.93 5.66 -9.70
N ILE A 173 10.40 5.34 -8.51
CA ILE A 173 10.92 6.35 -7.59
C ILE A 173 12.40 6.05 -7.32
N GLN A 174 13.26 7.02 -7.64
CA GLN A 174 14.70 6.93 -7.44
C GLN A 174 15.10 7.85 -6.27
N LYS A 175 15.18 7.27 -5.07
CA LYS A 175 15.78 7.74 -3.80
C LYS A 175 14.75 8.01 -2.71
N GLY A 176 15.09 7.56 -1.49
CA GLY A 176 14.41 7.80 -0.22
C GLY A 176 14.40 9.26 0.26
N GLU A 177 14.26 10.19 -0.66
CA GLU A 177 13.88 11.56 -0.41
C GLU A 177 12.37 11.69 -0.66
N VAL A 178 11.71 12.56 0.09
CA VAL A 178 10.31 12.90 -0.18
C VAL A 178 10.30 13.89 -1.34
N LEU A 179 9.74 13.48 -2.48
CA LEU A 179 9.43 14.39 -3.58
C LEU A 179 8.16 15.15 -3.23
N ALA A 180 8.24 16.48 -3.21
CA ALA A 180 7.12 17.36 -2.95
C ALA A 180 6.80 18.18 -4.20
N THR A 181 5.63 17.94 -4.79
CA THR A 181 5.07 18.77 -5.87
C THR A 181 4.01 19.68 -5.25
N VAL A 182 4.25 20.99 -5.26
CA VAL A 182 3.33 21.98 -4.69
C VAL A 182 3.00 23.00 -5.77
N GLU A 183 1.79 22.88 -6.30
CA GLU A 183 1.18 23.80 -7.25
C GLU A 183 -0.01 24.52 -6.60
N ASP A 184 -0.59 25.48 -7.34
CA ASP A 184 -1.67 26.34 -6.84
C ASP A 184 -2.90 25.53 -6.38
N ASP A 185 -3.25 24.46 -7.08
CA ASP A 185 -4.38 23.59 -6.75
C ASP A 185 -4.00 22.14 -6.41
N THR A 186 -2.72 21.77 -6.52
CA THR A 186 -2.26 20.39 -6.35
C THR A 186 -1.11 20.31 -5.36
N VAL A 187 -1.18 19.36 -4.43
CA VAL A 187 -0.11 19.09 -3.47
C VAL A 187 0.13 17.59 -3.43
N VAL A 188 1.37 17.16 -3.67
CA VAL A 188 1.73 15.74 -3.70
C VAL A 188 3.03 15.55 -2.95
N PHE A 189 3.04 14.57 -2.03
CA PHE A 189 4.22 14.11 -1.33
C PHE A 189 4.41 12.62 -1.57
N GLU A 190 5.55 12.24 -2.15
CA GLU A 190 5.82 10.88 -2.63
C GLU A 190 7.20 10.39 -2.20
N SER A 191 7.32 9.12 -1.81
CA SER A 191 8.60 8.45 -1.55
C SER A 191 8.57 6.97 -1.95
N ASP A 192 9.72 6.42 -2.34
CA ASP A 192 9.93 4.99 -2.69
C ASP A 192 10.00 4.08 -1.47
N ASN A 193 10.28 4.67 -0.31
CA ASN A 193 10.45 3.98 0.94
C ASN A 193 9.57 4.67 1.97
N LEU A 194 9.16 3.93 3.00
CA LEU A 194 8.48 4.53 4.14
C LEU A 194 9.41 5.51 4.86
N VAL A 195 9.32 6.79 4.50
CA VAL A 195 10.20 7.86 5.00
C VAL A 195 9.43 8.76 5.96
N SER A 196 10.07 9.14 7.07
CA SER A 196 9.50 10.11 7.99
C SER A 196 9.37 11.47 7.33
N MET A 197 8.15 11.98 7.28
CA MET A 197 7.89 13.31 6.74
C MET A 197 8.13 14.38 7.81
N ASP A 198 8.90 15.41 7.46
CA ASP A 198 9.05 16.61 8.28
C ASP A 198 8.04 17.67 7.85
N PHE A 199 7.03 17.90 8.69
CA PHE A 199 6.01 18.93 8.47
C PHE A 199 6.35 20.29 9.10
N SER A 200 7.55 20.47 9.68
CA SER A 200 7.92 21.67 10.43
C SER A 200 7.67 22.98 9.68
N THR A 201 7.83 22.98 8.36
CA THR A 201 7.60 24.14 7.48
C THR A 201 6.11 24.37 7.13
N TYR A 202 5.27 23.36 7.29
CA TYR A 202 3.82 23.40 7.00
C TYR A 202 2.98 23.63 8.27
N ILE A 203 3.55 23.35 9.45
CA ILE A 203 2.85 23.52 10.72
C ILE A 203 2.70 25.00 11.06
N LYS A 204 1.45 25.42 11.28
CA LYS A 204 1.09 26.70 11.86
C LYS A 204 0.14 26.46 13.04
N ASN A 205 0.50 26.96 14.21
CA ASN A 205 -0.29 26.82 15.44
C ASN A 205 -0.64 25.34 15.78
N GLY A 206 0.31 24.42 15.61
CA GLY A 206 0.10 22.99 15.88
C GLY A 206 -0.78 22.28 14.85
N LYS A 207 -1.01 22.89 13.68
CA LYS A 207 -1.78 22.29 12.59
C LYS A 207 -1.01 22.35 11.28
N CYS A 208 -1.01 21.24 10.54
CA CYS A 208 -0.67 21.22 9.13
C CYS A 208 -1.97 21.24 8.34
N GLU A 209 -2.26 22.34 7.64
CA GLU A 209 -3.54 22.54 6.94
C GLU A 209 -3.37 22.70 5.43
N PHE A 210 -4.17 21.96 4.67
CA PHE A 210 -4.32 22.12 3.23
C PHE A 210 -5.73 22.59 2.90
N SER A 211 -5.86 23.71 2.19
CA SER A 211 -7.17 24.29 1.86
C SER A 211 -7.31 24.72 0.42
N ASN A 212 -8.52 24.62 -0.13
CA ASN A 212 -8.88 25.05 -1.48
C ASN A 212 -8.00 24.39 -2.55
N LYS A 213 -7.81 23.07 -2.45
CA LYS A 213 -6.99 22.28 -3.39
C LYS A 213 -7.88 21.37 -4.21
N LYS A 214 -7.51 21.12 -5.46
CA LYS A 214 -8.10 20.03 -6.24
C LYS A 214 -7.59 18.68 -5.75
N LEU A 215 -6.29 18.55 -5.52
CA LEU A 215 -5.67 17.29 -5.11
C LEU A 215 -4.70 17.52 -3.96
N VAL A 216 -4.80 16.68 -2.92
CA VAL A 216 -3.73 16.50 -1.94
C VAL A 216 -3.42 15.00 -1.79
N ARG A 217 -2.20 14.59 -2.14
CA ARG A 217 -1.76 13.19 -2.12
C ARG A 217 -0.54 13.00 -1.22
N PHE A 218 -0.57 11.91 -0.46
CA PHE A 218 0.55 11.38 0.32
C PHE A 218 0.77 9.92 -0.06
N PHE A 219 2.00 9.59 -0.43
CA PHE A 219 2.35 8.27 -0.90
C PHE A 219 3.67 7.81 -0.27
N GLY A 220 3.66 6.64 0.38
CA GLY A 220 4.90 6.04 0.89
C GLY A 220 5.47 6.74 2.13
N LEU A 221 4.64 7.33 2.99
CA LEU A 221 5.11 8.24 4.06
C LEU A 221 4.84 7.73 5.46
N TYR A 222 5.82 7.94 6.34
CA TYR A 222 5.64 7.82 7.79
C TYR A 222 5.27 9.20 8.37
N ILE A 223 4.04 9.31 8.86
CA ILE A 223 3.43 10.57 9.31
C ILE A 223 3.18 10.46 10.82
N ASN A 224 3.96 11.20 11.60
CA ASN A 224 3.76 11.31 13.04
C ASN A 224 2.92 12.55 13.37
N LEU A 225 1.73 12.33 13.92
CA LEU A 225 0.80 13.38 14.33
C LEU A 225 1.01 13.80 15.80
N GLY A 226 1.97 13.23 16.53
CA GLY A 226 2.15 13.47 17.97
C GLY A 226 2.22 14.93 18.41
N ASP A 227 2.73 15.82 17.54
CA ASP A 227 2.86 17.26 17.80
C ASP A 227 1.97 18.14 16.90
N MET A 228 1.14 17.53 16.04
CA MET A 228 0.30 18.29 15.10
C MET A 228 -0.98 17.58 14.66
N GLN A 229 -2.03 18.38 14.43
CA GLN A 229 -3.22 17.93 13.71
C GLN A 229 -3.03 18.13 12.19
N LEU A 230 -3.29 17.08 11.40
CA LEU A 230 -3.34 17.17 9.95
C LEU A 230 -4.78 17.51 9.51
N SER A 231 -4.97 18.58 8.74
CA SER A 231 -6.30 19.11 8.40
C SER A 231 -6.46 19.41 6.91
N PHE A 232 -7.63 19.11 6.37
CA PHE A 232 -8.02 19.38 4.99
C PHE A 232 -9.34 20.11 4.96
N THR A 233 -9.40 21.22 4.22
CA THR A 233 -10.60 22.07 4.10
C THR A 233 -10.88 22.41 2.64
N ASP A 234 -12.07 22.06 2.12
CA ASP A 234 -12.46 22.37 0.73
C ASP A 234 -11.44 21.79 -0.28
N VAL A 235 -11.21 20.48 -0.18
CA VAL A 235 -10.31 19.73 -1.07
C VAL A 235 -11.12 18.75 -1.90
N ASP A 236 -10.99 18.81 -3.23
CA ASP A 236 -11.78 17.94 -4.12
C ASP A 236 -11.36 16.48 -4.00
N GLN A 237 -10.07 16.19 -3.88
CA GLN A 237 -9.52 14.83 -3.81
C GLN A 237 -8.38 14.75 -2.79
N ILE A 238 -8.48 13.81 -1.84
CA ILE A 238 -7.45 13.49 -0.86
C ILE A 238 -7.07 12.04 -0.99
N GLU A 239 -5.78 11.75 -1.06
CA GLU A 239 -5.27 10.40 -1.22
C GLU A 239 -4.14 10.11 -0.23
N PHE A 240 -4.30 9.01 0.50
CA PHE A 240 -3.25 8.40 1.31
C PHE A 240 -3.03 7.00 0.80
N VAL A 241 -1.82 6.71 0.33
CA VAL A 241 -1.46 5.42 -0.25
C VAL A 241 -0.16 4.93 0.35
N ASN A 242 -0.14 3.68 0.85
CA ASN A 242 1.06 3.09 1.46
C ASN A 242 1.69 3.99 2.55
N CYS A 243 0.85 4.58 3.41
CA CYS A 243 1.29 5.50 4.46
C CYS A 243 1.15 4.87 5.85
N VAL A 244 2.05 5.22 6.77
CA VAL A 244 1.98 4.82 8.17
C VAL A 244 1.78 6.05 9.04
N PHE A 245 0.70 6.06 9.82
CA PHE A 245 0.33 7.13 10.72
C PHE A 245 0.51 6.73 12.20
N ILE A 246 1.13 7.63 12.96
CA ILE A 246 1.18 7.58 14.43
C ILE A 246 0.34 8.72 14.98
N GLY A 247 -0.78 8.40 15.62
CA GLY A 247 -1.75 9.41 16.03
C GLY A 247 -1.39 10.21 17.27
N GLY A 248 -1.08 9.51 18.36
CA GLY A 248 -1.02 10.11 19.68
C GLY A 248 -2.36 10.75 20.05
N GLU A 249 -2.34 12.03 20.41
CA GLU A 249 -3.55 12.79 20.79
C GLU A 249 -4.18 13.58 19.62
N HIS A 250 -3.64 13.43 18.41
CA HIS A 250 -4.08 14.15 17.23
C HIS A 250 -4.68 13.23 16.17
N ASN A 251 -5.49 13.81 15.29
CA ASN A 251 -6.27 13.12 14.27
C ASN A 251 -6.06 13.74 12.88
N VAL A 252 -6.57 13.04 11.86
CA VAL A 252 -6.72 13.59 10.50
C VAL A 252 -8.12 14.18 10.37
N VAL A 253 -8.21 15.50 10.13
CA VAL A 253 -9.48 16.24 10.02
C VAL A 253 -9.77 16.57 8.57
N MET A 254 -11.00 16.31 8.13
CA MET A 254 -11.47 16.60 6.78
C MET A 254 -12.76 17.42 6.85
N ALA A 255 -12.84 18.53 6.13
CA ALA A 255 -14.01 19.40 6.14
C ALA A 255 -14.35 19.87 4.71
N LYS A 256 -15.58 19.65 4.26
CA LYS A 256 -16.03 20.00 2.90
C LYS A 256 -15.18 19.36 1.78
N CYS A 257 -14.60 18.19 2.03
CA CYS A 257 -13.80 17.48 1.03
C CYS A 257 -14.68 16.52 0.23
N LYS A 258 -14.45 16.33 -1.07
CA LYS A 258 -15.37 15.56 -1.93
C LYS A 258 -15.03 14.07 -2.03
N ASN A 259 -13.80 13.73 -2.42
CA ASN A 259 -13.38 12.34 -2.60
C ASN A 259 -12.14 12.06 -1.73
N ILE A 260 -12.23 11.07 -0.85
CA ILE A 260 -11.14 10.69 0.04
C ILE A 260 -10.85 9.21 -0.16
N SER A 261 -9.59 8.90 -0.44
CA SER A 261 -9.10 7.54 -0.61
C SER A 261 -7.97 7.25 0.38
N ILE A 262 -8.10 6.18 1.14
CA ILE A 262 -7.11 5.67 2.09
C ILE A 262 -6.84 4.22 1.70
N VAL A 263 -5.68 3.94 1.11
CA VAL A 263 -5.36 2.64 0.53
C VAL A 263 -4.04 2.13 1.10
N ASP A 264 -4.03 0.87 1.54
CA ASP A 264 -2.82 0.20 2.07
C ASP A 264 -2.11 1.02 3.15
N CYS A 265 -2.88 1.64 4.04
CA CYS A 265 -2.33 2.46 5.10
C CYS A 265 -2.26 1.67 6.42
N VAL A 266 -1.42 2.15 7.34
CA VAL A 266 -1.39 1.68 8.72
C VAL A 266 -1.61 2.85 9.66
N PHE A 267 -2.68 2.83 10.45
CA PHE A 267 -2.90 3.79 11.53
C PHE A 267 -2.69 3.09 12.86
N LYS A 268 -1.82 3.64 13.72
CA LYS A 268 -1.56 3.06 15.03
C LYS A 268 -1.34 4.11 16.12
N GLU A 269 -1.52 3.66 17.36
CA GLU A 269 -1.18 4.42 18.58
C GLU A 269 -1.97 5.72 18.73
N TYR A 270 -3.28 5.68 18.47
CA TYR A 270 -4.20 6.81 18.63
C TYR A 270 -4.92 6.77 19.99
N LYS A 271 -5.10 7.95 20.58
CA LYS A 271 -5.91 8.22 21.79
C LYS A 271 -7.16 9.06 21.52
N THR A 272 -7.31 9.49 20.27
CA THR A 272 -8.43 10.28 19.73
C THR A 272 -8.90 9.62 18.43
N HIS A 273 -9.84 10.22 17.69
CA HIS A 273 -10.26 9.71 16.38
C HIS A 273 -9.08 9.52 15.41
N VAL A 274 -9.14 8.51 14.53
CA VAL A 274 -8.16 8.37 13.45
C VAL A 274 -8.49 9.38 12.35
N VAL A 275 -9.73 9.30 11.85
CA VAL A 275 -10.28 10.19 10.82
C VAL A 275 -11.50 10.90 11.39
N TYR A 276 -11.53 12.22 11.23
CA TYR A 276 -12.60 13.10 11.70
C TYR A 276 -13.18 13.91 10.53
N CYS A 277 -14.26 13.40 9.95
CA CYS A 277 -14.98 14.01 8.84
C CYS A 277 -16.02 15.03 9.34
N GLN A 278 -15.70 16.30 9.20
CA GLN A 278 -16.59 17.42 9.46
C GLN A 278 -17.54 17.67 8.28
N ASN A 279 -18.65 18.37 8.60
CA ASN A 279 -19.68 18.89 7.70
C ASN A 279 -19.37 18.79 6.19
N ARG A 280 -20.25 18.07 5.46
CA ARG A 280 -20.27 17.97 3.99
C ARG A 280 -19.02 17.30 3.41
N THR A 281 -18.58 16.22 4.05
CA THR A 281 -17.57 15.35 3.45
C THR A 281 -18.28 14.41 2.46
N GLY A 282 -17.75 14.26 1.25
CA GLY A 282 -18.34 13.42 0.21
C GLY A 282 -18.05 11.93 0.44
N GLN A 283 -17.51 11.26 -0.58
CA GLN A 283 -17.19 9.84 -0.53
C GLN A 283 -15.86 9.58 0.18
N VAL A 284 -15.86 8.66 1.13
CA VAL A 284 -14.67 8.18 1.83
C VAL A 284 -14.52 6.69 1.54
N VAL A 285 -13.39 6.30 0.98
CA VAL A 285 -13.04 4.92 0.65
C VAL A 285 -11.79 4.53 1.41
N ILE A 286 -11.88 3.45 2.19
CA ILE A 286 -10.77 2.89 2.97
C ILE A 286 -10.58 1.44 2.54
N LYS A 287 -9.41 1.11 2.00
CA LYS A 287 -9.08 -0.21 1.47
C LYS A 287 -7.75 -0.72 1.96
N ASP A 288 -7.66 -2.03 2.16
CA ASP A 288 -6.41 -2.75 2.47
C ASP A 288 -5.66 -2.16 3.68
N THR A 289 -6.39 -1.47 4.57
CA THR A 289 -5.81 -0.62 5.60
C THR A 289 -5.88 -1.32 6.95
N LYS A 290 -4.82 -1.14 7.75
CA LYS A 290 -4.72 -1.67 9.12
C LYS A 290 -4.88 -0.55 10.13
N ILE A 291 -5.86 -0.66 11.02
CA ILE A 291 -6.06 0.27 12.13
C ILE A 291 -5.85 -0.51 13.42
N ARG A 292 -4.87 -0.12 14.24
CA ARG A 292 -4.52 -0.93 15.42
C ARG A 292 -4.01 -0.15 16.61
N ASP A 293 -4.00 -0.83 17.76
CA ASP A 293 -3.39 -0.34 19.00
C ASP A 293 -3.96 1.04 19.38
N PHE A 294 -5.28 1.06 19.49
CA PHE A 294 -6.10 2.26 19.67
C PHE A 294 -6.77 2.22 21.04
N ASP A 295 -6.62 3.29 21.82
CA ASP A 295 -7.22 3.37 23.16
C ASP A 295 -7.77 4.76 23.40
N PHE A 296 -9.07 4.91 23.15
CA PHE A 296 -9.78 6.16 23.33
C PHE A 296 -10.41 6.23 24.71
N ASP A 297 -10.01 7.24 25.48
CA ASP A 297 -10.55 7.54 26.80
C ASP A 297 -11.27 8.90 26.75
N GLY A 298 -12.53 8.88 26.34
CA GLY A 298 -13.30 10.10 26.09
C GLY A 298 -14.61 10.15 26.86
N LYS A 299 -14.82 11.23 27.61
CA LYS A 299 -16.08 11.52 28.30
C LYS A 299 -17.11 12.09 27.33
N THR A 300 -17.53 11.33 26.33
CA THR A 300 -18.49 11.80 25.33
C THR A 300 -19.91 11.35 25.68
N SER A 301 -20.91 12.08 25.19
CA SER A 301 -22.34 11.80 25.45
C SER A 301 -23.13 11.40 24.20
N GLN A 302 -22.46 11.03 23.10
CA GLN A 302 -23.06 10.77 21.79
C GLN A 302 -22.37 9.57 21.12
N GLU A 303 -23.00 8.99 20.09
CA GLU A 303 -22.40 7.97 19.23
C GLU A 303 -21.15 8.54 18.54
N VAL A 304 -19.96 8.09 18.97
CA VAL A 304 -18.70 8.77 18.59
C VAL A 304 -17.91 8.12 17.47
N GLY A 305 -18.29 6.94 16.94
CA GLY A 305 -17.57 6.34 15.79
C GLY A 305 -16.06 6.43 15.94
N VAL A 306 -15.49 5.69 16.88
CA VAL A 306 -14.30 6.18 17.56
C VAL A 306 -13.05 6.16 16.69
N ALA A 307 -12.89 5.18 15.81
CA ALA A 307 -11.83 5.23 14.79
C ALA A 307 -12.15 6.25 13.68
N ILE A 308 -13.36 6.20 13.11
CA ILE A 308 -13.80 7.04 12.00
C ILE A 308 -15.10 7.74 12.38
N TYR A 309 -14.99 9.01 12.73
CA TYR A 309 -16.14 9.85 13.05
C TYR A 309 -16.53 10.70 11.86
N GLY A 310 -17.83 10.79 11.59
CA GLY A 310 -18.33 11.66 10.54
C GLY A 310 -19.66 12.33 10.87
N TYR A 311 -19.83 13.54 10.36
CA TYR A 311 -21.10 14.27 10.36
C TYR A 311 -21.45 14.67 8.93
N ASN A 312 -22.57 14.13 8.41
CA ASN A 312 -23.00 14.29 7.02
C ASN A 312 -21.94 13.85 6.00
N VAL A 313 -21.46 12.61 6.14
CA VAL A 313 -20.63 11.93 5.13
C VAL A 313 -21.56 11.33 4.07
N GLU A 314 -21.31 11.60 2.79
CA GLU A 314 -22.18 11.11 1.69
C GLU A 314 -22.11 9.59 1.53
N GLY A 315 -20.92 9.02 1.72
CA GLY A 315 -20.72 7.56 1.72
C GLY A 315 -19.40 7.17 2.35
N LEU A 316 -19.40 6.05 3.08
CA LEU A 316 -18.22 5.43 3.66
C LEU A 316 -18.14 3.98 3.20
N THR A 317 -17.04 3.64 2.53
CA THR A 317 -16.74 2.25 2.11
C THR A 317 -15.48 1.79 2.82
N ILE A 318 -15.55 0.61 3.46
CA ILE A 318 -14.44 -0.05 4.13
C ILE A 318 -14.33 -1.45 3.54
N ASP A 319 -13.24 -1.75 2.86
CA ASP A 319 -13.05 -3.03 2.18
C ASP A 319 -11.68 -3.62 2.49
N ASN A 320 -11.63 -4.93 2.74
CA ASN A 320 -10.40 -5.68 3.03
C ASN A 320 -9.52 -5.06 4.14
N CYS A 321 -10.13 -4.46 5.15
CA CYS A 321 -9.40 -3.78 6.23
C CYS A 321 -9.24 -4.67 7.47
N GLN A 322 -8.24 -4.35 8.29
CA GLN A 322 -8.01 -5.03 9.57
C GLN A 322 -8.05 -4.03 10.73
N PHE A 323 -8.84 -4.37 11.75
CA PHE A 323 -8.97 -3.60 12.98
C PHE A 323 -8.54 -4.47 14.15
N ASN A 324 -7.47 -4.07 14.85
CA ASN A 324 -6.87 -4.88 15.91
C ASN A 324 -6.68 -4.07 17.19
N ASN A 325 -7.09 -4.60 18.34
CA ASN A 325 -6.88 -3.97 19.64
C ASN A 325 -7.47 -2.54 19.70
N ILE A 326 -8.75 -2.41 19.35
CA ILE A 326 -9.45 -1.13 19.40
C ILE A 326 -10.25 -1.07 20.70
N SER A 327 -9.82 -0.20 21.62
CA SER A 327 -10.45 -0.03 22.93
C SER A 327 -11.11 1.34 23.04
N VAL A 328 -12.35 1.35 23.51
CA VAL A 328 -13.11 2.58 23.74
C VAL A 328 -13.64 2.59 25.16
N ARG A 329 -13.21 3.58 25.95
CA ARG A 329 -13.68 3.80 27.31
C ARG A 329 -14.69 4.94 27.35
N SER A 330 -15.87 4.63 27.89
CA SER A 330 -16.95 5.59 28.12
C SER A 330 -17.50 5.42 29.53
N ASN A 331 -17.75 6.53 30.19
CA ASN A 331 -18.37 6.63 31.51
C ASN A 331 -19.91 6.69 31.44
N LYS A 332 -20.51 6.37 30.29
CA LYS A 332 -21.97 6.28 30.08
C LYS A 332 -22.32 5.01 29.31
N GLU A 333 -23.41 4.34 29.71
CA GLU A 333 -23.96 3.07 29.16
C GLU A 333 -24.58 3.20 27.75
N TYR A 334 -24.11 4.13 26.92
CA TYR A 334 -24.69 4.35 25.59
C TYR A 334 -24.03 3.47 24.54
N GLY A 335 -24.89 2.86 23.72
CA GLY A 335 -24.53 2.01 22.59
C GLY A 335 -23.84 2.80 21.48
N ASN A 336 -22.53 2.90 21.58
CA ASN A 336 -21.72 3.59 20.61
C ASN A 336 -21.18 2.58 19.57
N SER A 337 -21.02 3.05 18.35
CA SER A 337 -20.24 2.33 17.35
C SER A 337 -18.75 2.49 17.63
N ILE A 338 -18.02 1.39 17.80
CA ILE A 338 -16.58 1.40 18.09
C ILE A 338 -15.79 1.96 16.91
N ILE A 339 -16.10 1.53 15.69
CA ILE A 339 -15.33 1.85 14.49
C ILE A 339 -15.87 3.11 13.82
N SER A 340 -17.17 3.16 13.48
CA SER A 340 -17.75 4.33 12.83
C SER A 340 -19.22 4.57 13.16
N ASN A 341 -19.58 5.85 13.34
CA ASN A 341 -20.94 6.33 13.50
C ASN A 341 -21.64 6.59 12.14
N CYS A 342 -20.90 6.54 11.03
CA CYS A 342 -21.47 6.75 9.70
C CYS A 342 -22.25 5.52 9.24
N LYS A 343 -23.16 5.71 8.28
CA LYS A 343 -23.63 4.59 7.45
C LYS A 343 -22.45 4.14 6.59
N ALA A 344 -22.04 2.88 6.72
CA ALA A 344 -20.91 2.33 5.98
C ALA A 344 -21.30 1.08 5.17
N SER A 345 -20.61 0.84 4.07
CA SER A 345 -20.53 -0.48 3.42
C SER A 345 -19.22 -1.13 3.84
N VAL A 346 -19.29 -2.25 4.56
CA VAL A 346 -18.13 -2.92 5.16
C VAL A 346 -18.03 -4.33 4.61
N THR A 347 -16.97 -4.59 3.84
CA THR A 347 -16.75 -5.86 3.15
C THR A 347 -15.39 -6.46 3.48
N ASN A 348 -15.31 -7.80 3.52
CA ASN A 348 -14.07 -8.57 3.58
C ASN A 348 -13.12 -8.18 4.72
N SER A 349 -13.63 -7.58 5.79
CA SER A 349 -12.80 -6.96 6.82
C SER A 349 -12.71 -7.83 8.06
N LYS A 350 -11.60 -7.72 8.80
CA LYS A 350 -11.34 -8.48 10.02
C LYS A 350 -11.31 -7.54 11.24
N PHE A 351 -12.00 -7.94 12.30
CA PHE A 351 -12.05 -7.23 13.57
C PHE A 351 -11.58 -8.17 14.69
N GLU A 352 -10.56 -7.76 15.43
CA GLU A 352 -9.94 -8.57 16.48
C GLU A 352 -9.66 -7.74 17.74
N ASN A 353 -10.18 -8.18 18.89
CA ASN A 353 -10.04 -7.46 20.16
C ASN A 353 -10.53 -6.00 20.10
N CYS A 354 -11.71 -5.79 19.50
CA CYS A 354 -12.36 -4.47 19.39
C CYS A 354 -13.52 -4.36 20.38
N TRP A 355 -13.35 -3.61 21.47
CA TRP A 355 -14.31 -3.58 22.59
C TRP A 355 -14.60 -2.19 23.15
N HIS A 356 -15.81 -2.05 23.67
CA HIS A 356 -16.15 -1.05 24.66
C HIS A 356 -15.74 -1.53 26.06
N TYR A 357 -15.24 -0.60 26.85
CA TYR A 357 -14.90 -0.81 28.25
C TYR A 357 -15.63 0.24 29.09
N HIS A 358 -16.14 -0.21 30.23
CA HIS A 358 -16.65 0.67 31.28
C HIS A 358 -15.50 1.46 31.91
N SER A 359 -15.83 2.52 32.65
CA SER A 359 -14.84 3.39 33.32
C SER A 359 -13.98 2.68 34.39
N ASN A 360 -14.39 1.50 34.84
CA ASN A 360 -13.64 0.61 35.74
C ASN A 360 -12.79 -0.44 34.98
N ASN A 361 -12.62 -0.29 33.66
CA ASN A 361 -11.88 -1.19 32.76
C ASN A 361 -12.47 -2.60 32.59
N THR A 362 -13.72 -2.83 32.95
CA THR A 362 -14.40 -4.09 32.60
C THR A 362 -14.97 -4.00 31.20
N ARG A 363 -14.83 -5.07 30.40
CA ARG A 363 -15.42 -5.19 29.05
C ARG A 363 -16.94 -5.02 29.14
N ASP A 364 -17.52 -4.21 28.27
CA ASP A 364 -18.97 -4.10 28.12
C ASP A 364 -19.48 -5.20 27.19
N GLU A 365 -19.66 -6.38 27.76
CA GLU A 365 -20.16 -7.58 27.05
C GLU A 365 -21.70 -7.64 27.01
N GLY A 366 -22.39 -6.79 27.79
CA GLY A 366 -23.76 -7.02 28.22
C GLY A 366 -24.80 -5.99 27.77
N THR A 367 -24.40 -4.80 27.31
CA THR A 367 -25.37 -3.83 26.79
C THR A 367 -25.70 -4.11 25.33
N SER A 368 -26.99 -4.05 24.98
CA SER A 368 -27.49 -4.25 23.61
C SER A 368 -26.97 -3.24 22.58
N GLY A 369 -26.15 -2.28 23.02
CA GLY A 369 -25.64 -1.16 22.25
C GLY A 369 -24.17 -1.24 21.82
N SER A 370 -23.35 -2.14 22.36
CA SER A 370 -21.94 -2.26 21.94
C SER A 370 -21.84 -2.93 20.56
N VAL A 371 -21.63 -2.13 19.52
CA VAL A 371 -21.56 -2.57 18.12
C VAL A 371 -20.33 -1.99 17.44
N LEU A 372 -19.80 -2.66 16.42
CA LEU A 372 -18.65 -2.15 15.67
C LEU A 372 -19.03 -0.94 14.79
N PHE A 373 -20.23 -0.95 14.20
CA PHE A 373 -20.71 0.07 13.26
C PHE A 373 -22.13 0.52 13.57
N SER A 374 -22.53 1.65 13.01
CA SER A 374 -23.92 2.12 13.09
C SER A 374 -24.88 1.07 12.51
N LYS A 375 -26.10 1.03 13.04
CA LYS A 375 -27.15 0.08 12.61
C LYS A 375 -27.57 0.23 11.14
N LEU A 376 -27.19 1.33 10.51
CA LEU A 376 -27.49 1.61 9.10
C LEU A 376 -26.44 1.01 8.16
N SER A 377 -25.38 0.41 8.70
CA SER A 377 -24.25 -0.11 7.92
C SER A 377 -24.53 -1.50 7.39
N GLU A 378 -24.02 -1.77 6.19
CA GLU A 378 -24.09 -3.04 5.51
C GLU A 378 -22.80 -3.82 5.78
N ASN A 379 -22.92 -5.07 6.22
CA ASN A 379 -21.79 -5.90 6.63
C ASN A 379 -21.78 -7.21 5.85
N VAL A 380 -20.75 -7.44 5.03
CA VAL A 380 -20.67 -8.61 4.13
C VAL A 380 -19.30 -9.27 4.23
N ASN A 381 -19.28 -10.60 4.42
CA ASN A 381 -18.05 -11.40 4.46
C ASN A 381 -16.99 -10.91 5.48
N ASN A 382 -17.44 -10.37 6.62
CA ASN A 382 -16.56 -9.88 7.67
C ASN A 382 -16.25 -10.97 8.70
N THR A 383 -15.04 -10.95 9.25
CA THR A 383 -14.60 -11.84 10.33
C THR A 383 -14.50 -11.07 11.64
N VAL A 384 -15.13 -11.57 12.70
CA VAL A 384 -15.14 -10.95 14.03
C VAL A 384 -14.57 -11.95 15.04
N VAL A 385 -13.49 -11.58 15.72
CA VAL A 385 -12.79 -12.42 16.70
C VAL A 385 -12.63 -11.63 18.00
N ASP A 386 -13.11 -12.17 19.12
CA ASP A 386 -13.05 -11.52 20.45
C ASP A 386 -13.35 -10.02 20.34
N SER A 387 -14.48 -9.64 19.77
CA SER A 387 -14.82 -8.24 19.51
C SER A 387 -16.32 -8.03 19.68
N ALA A 388 -16.73 -6.77 19.80
CA ALA A 388 -18.14 -6.40 19.76
C ALA A 388 -18.81 -6.90 18.47
N LYS A 389 -20.13 -7.12 18.54
CA LYS A 389 -20.91 -7.70 17.44
C LYS A 389 -21.04 -6.73 16.25
N LEU A 390 -21.24 -7.31 15.07
CA LEU A 390 -21.85 -6.63 13.93
C LEU A 390 -23.37 -6.72 14.05
N GLU A 391 -24.09 -5.64 13.74
CA GLU A 391 -25.54 -5.73 13.50
C GLU A 391 -25.76 -5.95 12.00
N TYR A 392 -26.68 -6.87 11.68
CA TYR A 392 -27.06 -7.27 10.31
C TYR A 392 -28.43 -6.74 9.95
#